data_AF-A0A924BK77-F1
#
_entry.id   AF-A0A924BK77-F1
#
_cell.length_a   1.000
_cell.length_b   1.000
_cell.length_c   1.000
_cell.angle_alpha   90.00
_cell.angle_beta   90.00
_cell.angle_gamma   90.00
#
_symmetry.space_group_name_H-M   'P 1'
#
loop_
_entity.id
_entity.type
_entity.pdbx_description
1 polymer ?
#
loop_
_entity_poly.entity_id
_entity_poly.type
_entity_poly.pdbx_seq_one_letter_code
_entity_poly.pdbx_strand_id
1 'polypeptide(L)' 'MFPYQKLEVYKKAFLINKSLYNLLKGNSEIPPYLKNQLGRASLSIVLNIAEGSAKLPIEIERVSL' A
#
# COMPACT_ATOMS: atom_id res chain seq x y z
N MET A 1 -4.81 -16.87 -4.72
CA MET A 1 -5.05 -15.41 -4.71
C MET A 1 -5.01 -14.93 -3.27
N PHE A 2 -4.31 -13.84 -2.97
CA PHE A 2 -4.10 -13.41 -1.59
C PHE A 2 -5.35 -12.72 -1.01
N PRO A 3 -5.71 -12.91 0.28
CA PRO A 3 -6.91 -12.34 0.88
C PRO A 3 -7.01 -10.81 0.78
N TYR A 4 -5.91 -10.07 0.94
CA TYR A 4 -5.91 -8.60 0.82
C TYR A 4 -6.45 -8.09 -0.51
N GLN A 5 -6.31 -8.87 -1.60
CA GLN A 5 -6.75 -8.44 -2.93
C GLN A 5 -8.27 -8.29 -3.01
N LYS A 6 -9.02 -8.89 -2.07
CA LYS A 6 -10.47 -8.73 -1.95
C LYS A 6 -10.87 -7.45 -1.20
N LEU A 7 -9.98 -6.87 -0.40
CA LEU A 7 -10.26 -5.69 0.42
C LEU A 7 -10.51 -4.46 -0.46
N GLU A 8 -11.63 -3.78 -0.23
CA GLU A 8 -11.99 -2.56 -0.95
C GLU A 8 -10.94 -1.46 -0.76
N VAL A 9 -10.41 -1.33 0.46
CA VAL A 9 -9.34 -0.37 0.78
C VAL A 9 -8.04 -0.67 0.04
N TYR A 10 -7.69 -1.96 -0.13
CA TYR A 10 -6.52 -2.36 -0.91
C TYR A 10 -6.68 -1.96 -2.38
N LYS A 11 -7.85 -2.23 -2.98
CA LYS A 11 -8.14 -1.87 -4.38
C LYS A 11 -8.03 -0.36 -4.60
N LYS A 12 -8.60 0.45 -3.70
CA LYS A 12 -8.51 1.93 -3.77
C LYS A 12 -7.08 2.43 -3.63
N ALA A 13 -6.34 1.92 -2.64
CA ALA A 13 -4.93 2.27 -2.44
C ALA A 13 -4.08 1.89 -3.66
N PHE A 14 -4.31 0.72 -4.25
CA PHE A 14 -3.60 0.25 -5.43
C PHE A 14 -3.87 1.16 -6.65
N LEU A 15 -5.13 1.55 -6.88
CA LEU A 15 -5.49 2.46 -7.97
C LEU A 15 -4.84 3.84 -7.79
N ILE A 16 -4.87 4.39 -6.58
CA ILE A 16 -4.21 5.67 -6.27
C ILE A 16 -2.70 5.55 -6.53
N ASN A 17 -2.06 4.48 -6.05
CA ASN A 17 -0.64 4.26 -6.26
C ASN A 17 -0.27 4.14 -7.73
N LYS A 18 -1.09 3.44 -8.53
CA LYS A 18 -0.90 3.33 -9.98
C LYS A 18 -1.01 4.70 -10.66
N SER A 19 -2.04 5.48 -10.33
CA SER A 19 -2.23 6.83 -10.89
C SER A 19 -1.08 7.77 -10.52
N LEU A 20 -0.65 7.73 -9.25
CA LEU A 20 0.44 8.56 -8.76
C LEU A 20 1.79 8.17 -9.38
N TYR A 21 2.06 6.88 -9.52
CA TYR A 21 3.25 6.40 -10.23
C TYR A 21 3.30 6.94 -11.67
N ASN A 22 2.18 6.86 -12.39
CA ASN A 22 2.10 7.38 -13.76
C ASN A 22 2.32 8.90 -13.82
N LEU A 23 1.72 9.66 -12.90
CA LEU A 23 1.93 11.10 -12.78
C LEU A 23 3.40 11.45 -12.53
N LEU A 24 4.04 10.78 -11.56
CA LEU A 24 5.42 11.05 -11.16
C LEU A 24 6.43 10.63 -12.22
N LYS A 25 6.19 9.51 -12.91
CA LYS A 25 7.05 9.00 -13.97
C LYS A 25 7.07 9.93 -15.18
N GLY A 26 5.91 10.46 -15.56
CA GLY A 26 5.75 11.28 -16.77
C GLY A 26 6.09 12.76 -16.61
N ASN A 27 6.19 13.28 -15.39
CA ASN A 27 6.32 14.73 -15.15
C ASN A 27 7.77 15.12 -14.83
N SER A 28 8.48 15.79 -15.75
CA SER A 28 9.86 16.27 -15.55
C SER A 28 9.98 17.51 -14.65
N GLU A 29 8.88 18.23 -14.40
CA GLU A 29 8.85 19.45 -13.59
C GLU A 29 8.89 19.14 -12.08
N ILE A 30 8.47 17.93 -11.68
CA ILE A 30 8.51 17.51 -10.27
C ILE A 30 9.96 17.18 -9.88
N PRO A 31 10.51 17.79 -8.81
CA PRO A 31 11.85 17.49 -8.34
C PRO A 31 12.04 16.00 -7.98
N PRO A 32 13.22 15.41 -8.26
CA PRO A 32 13.46 13.99 -7.99
C PRO A 32 13.20 13.56 -6.54
N TYR A 33 13.57 14.39 -5.57
CA TYR A 33 13.32 14.08 -4.16
C TYR A 33 11.83 13.96 -3.84
N LEU A 34 10.99 14.82 -4.43
CA LEU A 34 9.55 14.82 -4.21
C LEU A 34 8.90 13.60 -4.87
N LYS A 35 9.34 13.24 -6.07
CA LYS A 35 8.93 11.97 -6.73
C LYS A 35 9.23 10.77 -5.84
N ASN A 36 10.43 10.71 -5.30
CA ASN A 36 10.86 9.59 -4.46
C ASN A 36 10.06 9.52 -3.16
N GLN A 37 9.88 10.64 -2.46
CA GLN A 37 9.13 10.68 -1.21
C GLN A 37 7.66 10.31 -1.42
N LEU A 38 7.01 10.91 -2.43
CA LEU A 38 5.60 10.68 -2.70
C LEU A 38 5.33 9.27 -3.25
N GLY A 39 6.20 8.77 -4.13
CA GLY A 39 6.13 7.40 -4.64
C GLY A 39 6.30 6.35 -3.53
N ARG A 40 7.27 6.54 -2.63
CA ARG A 40 7.47 5.65 -1.47
C ARG A 40 6.30 5.70 -0.50
N ALA A 41 5.79 6.89 -0.20
CA ALA A 41 4.66 7.06 0.71
C ALA A 41 3.40 6.35 0.18
N SER A 42 3.09 6.51 -1.11
CA SER A 42 1.95 5.88 -1.76
C SER A 42 2.09 4.35 -1.83
N LEU A 43 3.26 3.85 -2.21
CA LEU A 43 3.52 2.41 -2.24
C LEU A 43 3.41 1.78 -0.84
N SER A 44 3.88 2.51 0.18
CA SER A 44 3.82 2.07 1.59
C SER A 44 2.39 1.74 2.02
N ILE A 45 1.38 2.50 1.58
CA ILE A 45 -0.04 2.23 1.93
C ILE A 45 -0.47 0.85 1.41
N VAL A 46 -0.17 0.56 0.14
CA VAL A 46 -0.52 -0.72 -0.50
C VAL A 46 0.16 -1.89 0.24
N LEU A 47 1.45 -1.74 0.54
CA LEU A 47 2.24 -2.78 1.20
C LEU A 47 1.78 -3.02 2.65
N ASN A 48 1.50 -1.96 3.42
CA ASN A 48 1.06 -2.11 4.80
C ASN A 48 -0.33 -2.73 4.91
N ILE A 49 -1.24 -2.47 3.96
CA ILE A 49 -2.54 -3.17 3.92
C ILE A 49 -2.33 -4.66 3.65
N ALA A 50 -1.46 -5.00 2.69
CA ALA A 50 -1.15 -6.39 2.38
C ALA A 50 -0.50 -7.11 3.58
N GLU A 51 0.50 -6.49 4.20
CA GLU A 51 1.19 -7.02 5.38
C GLU A 51 0.23 -7.18 6.57
N GLY A 52 -0.55 -6.13 6.88
CA GLY A 52 -1.51 -6.15 7.98
C GLY A 52 -2.59 -7.22 7.81
N SER A 53 -3.01 -7.51 6.57
CA SER A 53 -3.98 -8.56 6.28
C SER A 53 -3.46 -9.99 6.52
N ALA A 54 -2.14 -10.17 6.52
CA ALA A 54 -1.50 -11.44 6.74
C ALA A 54 -1.23 -11.72 8.23
N LYS A 55 -1.43 -10.72 9.11
CA LYS A 55 -1.30 -10.90 10.55
C LYS A 55 -2.49 -11.68 11.09
N LEU A 56 -2.20 -12.71 11.87
CA LEU A 56 -3.23 -13.43 12.63
C LEU A 56 -3.84 -12.48 13.68
N PRO A 57 -5.15 -12.60 13.97
CA PRO A 57 -5.75 -11.84 15.07
C PRO A 57 -5.11 -12.26 16.39
N ILE A 58 -4.60 -11.27 17.13
CA ILE A 58 -3.93 -11.38 18.44
C ILE A 58 -4.78 -12.16 19.47
N GLU A 59 -6.09 -12.26 19.24
CA GLU A 59 -7.03 -12.93 20.12
C GLU A 59 -6.87 -14.47 20.17
N ILE A 60 -6.32 -15.10 19.13
CA ILE A 60 -6.11 -16.56 19.11
C ILE A 60 -4.89 -16.97 19.96
N GLU A 61 -3.91 -16.08 20.14
CA GLU A 61 -2.73 -16.35 20.97
C GLU A 61 -3.03 -16.27 22.48
N ARG A 62 -4.00 -15.43 22.90
CA ARG A 62 -4.32 -15.23 24.32
C ARG A 62 -5.22 -16.31 24.92
N VAL A 63 -5.91 -17.09 24.10
CA VAL A 63 -6.79 -18.19 24.55
C VAL A 63 -6.04 -19.53 24.58
N SER A 64 -4.78 -19.55 24.12
CA SER A 64 -3.95 -20.77 24.00
C SER A 64 -2.83 -20.88 25.05
N LEU A 65 -2.82 -20.03 26.08
CA LEU A 65 -1.90 -20.03 27.23
C LEU A 65 -2.70 -20.13 28.53
#